data_AF-A0A7X7LJK8-F1
#
_entry.id   AF-A0A7X7LJK8-F1
#
_cell.length_a   1.000
_cell.length_b   1.000
_cell.length_c   1.000
_cell.angle_alpha   90.00
_cell.angle_beta   90.00
_cell.angle_gamma   90.00
#
_symmetry.space_group_name_H-M   'P 1'
#
loop_
_entity.id
_entity.type
_entity.pdbx_description
1 polymer ?
#
loop_
_entity_poly.entity_id
_entity_poly.type
_entity_poly.pdbx_seq_one_letter_code
_entity_poly.pdbx_strand_id
1 'polypeptide(L)'
;MSELIKEIQNGRILKNNGSWMYCDKCDKTVGYLYCSTYQDFQFEFVCKCGNKGSFSLRYQTENELTKANDELKMIKNRLCCLNDDSPLFTIVDKNIEQVIYKVTCKKCSTTYEN
;
A
#
# COMPACT_ATOMS: atom_id res chain seq x y z
N MET A 1 16.19 14.97 4.92
CA MET A 1 15.67 13.60 5.05
C MET A 1 14.15 13.71 4.97
N SER A 2 13.49 13.01 4.05
CA SER A 2 12.03 13.06 3.95
C SER A 2 11.40 12.40 5.17
N GLU A 3 10.56 13.14 5.90
CA GLU A 3 9.83 12.63 7.06
C GLU A 3 8.70 11.70 6.59
N LEU A 4 8.58 10.54 7.24
CA LEU A 4 7.52 9.55 6.97
C LEU A 4 6.48 9.65 8.07
N ILE A 5 5.27 10.08 7.71
CA ILE A 5 4.10 10.04 8.58
C ILE A 5 3.47 8.66 8.41
N LYS A 6 3.27 7.95 9.53
CA LYS A 6 2.73 6.60 9.56
C LYS A 6 1.60 6.50 10.57
N GLU A 7 0.42 6.10 10.09
CA GLU A 7 -0.75 5.81 10.90
C GLU A 7 -1.23 4.41 10.54
N ILE A 8 -1.32 3.53 11.53
CA ILE A 8 -1.75 2.14 11.33
C ILE A 8 -2.82 1.83 12.37
N GLN A 9 -3.95 1.30 11.93
CA GLN A 9 -5.04 0.86 12.81
C GLN A 9 -5.32 -0.63 12.59
N ASN A 10 -5.42 -1.38 13.70
CA ASN A 10 -5.75 -2.81 13.72
C ASN A 10 -4.91 -3.66 12.73
N GLY A 11 -3.67 -3.22 12.49
CA GLY A 11 -2.71 -3.85 11.61
C GLY A 11 -1.28 -3.61 12.10
N ARG A 12 -0.34 -4.34 11.51
CA ARG A 12 1.09 -4.24 11.84
C ARG A 12 1.93 -4.37 10.59
N ILE A 13 3.01 -3.59 10.49
CA ILE A 13 4.04 -3.75 9.46
C ILE A 13 5.33 -4.22 10.14
N LEU A 14 5.99 -5.23 9.56
CA LEU A 14 7.22 -5.80 10.14
C LEU A 14 8.38 -4.80 10.23
N LYS A 15 8.50 -3.90 9.24
CA LYS A 15 9.53 -2.86 9.19
C LYS A 15 8.89 -1.49 8.97
N ASN A 16 9.49 -0.46 9.56
CA ASN A 16 8.88 0.86 9.73
C ASN A 16 8.36 1.54 8.45
N ASN A 17 8.99 1.32 7.29
CA ASN A 17 8.67 2.01 6.04
C ASN A 17 8.17 1.08 4.93
N GLY A 18 8.06 -0.22 5.18
CA GLY A 18 7.58 -1.21 4.20
C GLY A 18 8.17 -2.58 4.46
N SER A 19 7.31 -3.59 4.41
CA SER A 19 7.60 -5.03 4.47
C SER A 19 6.25 -5.76 4.47
N TRP A 20 6.20 -6.97 5.02
CA TRP A 20 4.97 -7.69 5.30
C TRP A 20 4.03 -6.88 6.20
N MET A 21 2.76 -6.83 5.79
CA MET A 21 1.64 -6.24 6.49
C MET A 21 0.76 -7.34 7.06
N TYR A 22 0.30 -7.17 8.28
CA TYR A 22 -0.46 -8.17 9.04
C TYR A 22 -1.71 -7.58 9.64
N CYS A 23 -2.75 -8.41 9.76
CA CYS A 23 -3.92 -8.14 10.57
C CYS A 23 -3.58 -8.33 12.05
N ASP A 24 -3.86 -7.35 12.90
CA ASP A 24 -3.51 -7.40 14.34
C ASP A 24 -4.31 -8.49 15.10
N LYS A 25 -5.57 -8.70 14.72
CA LYS A 25 -6.45 -9.68 15.39
C LYS A 25 -6.05 -11.16 15.17
N CYS A 26 -5.48 -11.51 14.01
CA CYS A 26 -5.27 -12.92 13.64
C CYS A 26 -3.88 -13.24 13.11
N ASP A 27 -2.98 -12.26 13.13
CA ASP A 27 -1.59 -12.33 12.64
C ASP A 27 -1.42 -12.85 11.20
N LYS A 28 -2.50 -12.91 10.42
CA LYS A 28 -2.44 -13.29 9.01
C LYS A 28 -1.91 -12.14 8.18
N THR A 29 -1.05 -12.48 7.23
CA THR A 29 -0.50 -11.53 6.25
C THR A 29 -1.61 -11.02 5.34
N VAL A 30 -1.74 -9.70 5.24
CA VAL A 30 -2.72 -9.02 4.37
C VAL A 30 -2.05 -8.44 3.12
N GLY A 31 -0.74 -8.21 3.15
CA GLY A 31 -0.02 -7.70 2.00
C GLY A 31 1.48 -7.56 2.23
N TYR A 32 2.16 -7.01 1.23
CA TYR A 32 3.55 -6.60 1.30
C TYR A 32 3.70 -5.21 0.68
N LEU A 33 4.37 -4.29 1.39
CA LEU A 33 4.62 -2.92 0.94
C LEU A 33 6.11 -2.70 0.64
N TYR A 34 6.43 -2.17 -0.54
CA TYR A 34 7.80 -1.89 -0.96
C TYR A 34 8.20 -0.45 -0.59
N CYS A 35 9.03 -0.30 0.44
CA CYS A 35 9.36 0.98 1.08
C CYS A 35 9.99 2.08 0.20
N SER A 36 10.51 1.75 -0.98
CA SER A 36 11.27 2.68 -1.81
C SER A 36 10.52 3.18 -3.05
N THR A 37 9.31 2.67 -3.31
CA THR A 37 8.64 2.85 -4.61
C THR A 37 7.38 3.72 -4.53
N TYR A 38 6.86 3.99 -3.34
CA TYR A 38 5.69 4.85 -3.12
C TYR A 38 6.04 6.17 -2.42
N GLN A 39 5.17 7.16 -2.63
CA GLN A 39 5.19 8.47 -1.96
C GLN A 39 4.06 8.58 -0.93
N ASP A 40 2.85 8.17 -1.30
CA ASP A 40 1.68 8.04 -0.43
C ASP A 40 1.10 6.64 -0.59
N PHE A 41 0.67 6.03 0.49
CA PHE A 41 0.08 4.70 0.53
C PHE A 41 -1.01 4.66 1.58
N GLN A 42 -2.24 4.52 1.13
CA GLN A 42 -3.42 4.29 1.94
C GLN A 42 -3.98 2.92 1.56
N PHE A 43 -4.24 2.09 2.57
CA PHE A 43 -4.71 0.74 2.37
C PHE A 43 -5.64 0.38 3.50
N GLU A 44 -6.91 0.19 3.18
CA GLU A 44 -7.95 -0.24 4.09
C GLU A 44 -8.33 -1.67 3.75
N PHE A 45 -8.45 -2.52 4.76
CA PHE A 45 -8.81 -3.92 4.56
C PHE A 45 -9.82 -4.40 5.58
N VAL A 46 -10.73 -5.25 5.11
CA VAL A 46 -11.56 -6.11 5.93
C VAL A 46 -10.96 -7.51 5.87
N CYS A 47 -10.38 -7.96 6.98
CA CYS A 47 -9.85 -9.31 7.08
C CYS A 47 -10.98 -10.33 7.25
N LYS A 48 -10.81 -11.53 6.71
CA LYS A 48 -11.78 -12.64 6.87
C LYS A 48 -12.03 -13.07 8.32
N CYS A 49 -11.23 -12.62 9.29
CA CYS A 49 -11.49 -12.81 10.72
C CYS A 49 -12.48 -11.77 11.31
N GLY A 50 -13.06 -10.91 10.46
CA GLY A 50 -13.96 -9.81 10.80
C GLY A 50 -13.25 -8.55 11.31
N ASN A 51 -11.91 -8.50 11.28
CA ASN A 51 -11.17 -7.31 11.68
C ASN A 51 -11.12 -6.29 10.54
N LYS A 52 -11.24 -5.00 10.86
CA LYS A 52 -11.06 -3.91 9.90
C LYS A 52 -9.82 -3.11 10.28
N GLY A 53 -8.87 -3.00 9.37
CA GLY A 53 -7.64 -2.27 9.63
C GLY A 53 -7.28 -1.35 8.47
N SER A 54 -6.36 -0.43 8.75
CA SER A 54 -5.88 0.54 7.78
C SER A 54 -4.39 0.80 7.96
N PHE A 55 -3.72 1.10 6.85
CA PHE A 55 -2.35 1.57 6.79
C PHE A 55 -2.33 2.88 6.00
N SER A 56 -1.80 3.93 6.59
CA SER A 56 -1.57 5.23 5.96
C SER A 56 -0.09 5.58 6.14
N LEU A 57 0.67 5.59 5.04
CA LEU A 57 2.09 5.88 5.01
C LEU A 57 2.34 6.96 3.96
N ARG A 58 2.75 8.14 4.41
CA ARG A 58 2.99 9.28 3.53
C ARG A 58 4.35 9.90 3.79
N TYR A 59 5.13 10.04 2.72
CA TYR A 59 6.32 10.88 2.72
C TYR A 59 5.91 12.33 2.45
N GLN A 60 6.39 13.27 3.27
CA GLN A 60 6.26 14.68 2.95
C GLN A 60 7.12 15.00 1.71
N THR A 61 6.47 15.38 0.62
CA THR A 61 7.12 15.81 -0.62
C THR A 61 6.31 16.94 -1.25
N GLU A 62 6.98 17.88 -1.90
CA GLU A 62 6.36 19.04 -2.57
C GLU A 62 5.86 18.73 -4.00
N ASN A 63 5.90 17.47 -4.42
CA ASN A 63 5.57 17.09 -5.80
C ASN A 63 4.08 17.24 -6.09
N GLU A 64 3.76 17.86 -7.23
CA GLU A 64 2.41 17.84 -7.79
C GLU A 64 1.98 16.40 -8.13
N LEU A 65 0.81 16.02 -7.62
CA LEU A 65 0.26 14.68 -7.81
C LEU A 65 -0.50 14.62 -9.13
N THR A 66 -0.16 13.63 -9.95
CA THR A 66 -0.95 13.29 -11.15
C THR A 66 -1.91 12.16 -10.82
N LYS A 67 -3.17 12.27 -11.21
CA LYS A 67 -4.14 11.17 -11.07
C LYS A 67 -4.03 10.24 -12.26
N ALA A 68 -3.94 8.93 -12.02
CA ALA A 68 -4.04 7.95 -13.10
C ALA A 68 -5.50 7.86 -13.57
N ASN A 69 -5.70 7.74 -14.88
CA ASN A 69 -6.98 7.29 -15.44
C ASN A 69 -7.06 5.76 -15.55
N ASP A 70 -5.91 5.09 -15.39
CA ASP A 70 -5.73 3.66 -15.60
C ASP A 70 -5.37 2.95 -14.29
N GLU A 71 -5.70 1.66 -14.18
CA GLU A 71 -5.39 0.83 -13.01
C GLU A 71 -3.91 0.39 -12.95
N LEU A 72 -3.47 -0.05 -11.76
CA LEU A 72 -2.13 -0.63 -11.58
C LEU A 72 -1.97 -1.92 -12.40
N LYS A 73 -0.81 -2.12 -13.03
CA LYS A 73 -0.50 -3.38 -13.70
C LYS A 73 -0.06 -4.44 -12.70
N MET A 74 -0.51 -5.68 -12.92
CA MET A 74 -0.10 -6.82 -12.10
C MET A 74 1.04 -7.58 -12.78
N ILE A 75 2.22 -7.63 -12.16
CA ILE A 75 3.38 -8.41 -12.63
C ILE A 75 3.77 -9.41 -11.55
N LYS A 76 3.62 -10.71 -11.83
CA LYS A 76 3.97 -11.80 -10.89
C LYS A 76 3.35 -11.60 -9.48
N ASN A 77 2.06 -11.26 -9.43
CA ASN A 77 1.29 -10.94 -8.21
C ASN A 77 1.71 -9.67 -7.47
N ARG A 78 2.43 -8.75 -8.13
CA ARG A 78 2.81 -7.45 -7.57
C ARG A 78 2.09 -6.36 -8.34
N LEU A 79 1.51 -5.40 -7.63
CA LEU A 79 0.90 -4.23 -8.23
C LEU A 79 2.01 -3.21 -8.49
N CYS A 80 2.24 -2.92 -9.77
CA CYS A 80 3.28 -2.03 -10.26
C CYS A 80 2.64 -0.81 -10.94
N CYS A 81 3.38 0.29 -10.95
CA CYS A 81 3.02 1.49 -11.69
C CYS A 81 3.05 1.22 -13.21
N LEU A 82 2.19 1.85 -14.01
CA LEU A 82 2.22 1.66 -15.46
C LEU A 82 3.53 2.14 -16.08
N ASN A 83 4.01 3.29 -15.60
CA ASN A 83 5.25 3.93 -16.04
C ASN A 83 6.52 3.37 -15.36
N ASP A 84 6.39 2.43 -14.42
CA ASP A 84 7.53 1.85 -13.70
C ASP A 84 7.27 0.39 -13.30
N ASP A 85 8.13 -0.53 -13.75
CA ASP A 85 8.01 -1.97 -13.42
C ASP A 85 8.33 -2.28 -11.96
N SER A 86 8.79 -1.29 -11.19
CA SER A 86 9.01 -1.42 -9.76
C SER A 86 7.71 -1.76 -9.02
N PRO A 87 7.70 -2.79 -8.16
CA PRO A 87 6.52 -3.16 -7.40
C PRO A 87 6.22 -2.10 -6.33
N LEU A 88 4.96 -1.69 -6.22
CA LEU A 88 4.48 -0.79 -5.18
C LEU A 88 4.08 -1.60 -3.96
N PHE A 89 3.17 -2.56 -4.15
CA PHE A 89 2.69 -3.42 -3.08
C PHE A 89 2.11 -4.73 -3.62
N THR A 90 1.73 -5.61 -2.72
CA THR A 90 1.06 -6.88 -3.00
C THR A 90 -0.07 -7.06 -2.02
N ILE A 91 -1.18 -7.62 -2.49
CA ILE A 91 -2.36 -7.95 -1.69
C ILE A 91 -2.39 -9.47 -1.52
N VAL A 92 -2.71 -9.94 -0.30
CA VAL A 92 -2.85 -11.37 -0.01
C VAL A 92 -4.34 -11.70 0.13
N ASP A 93 -5.00 -11.84 -1.02
CA ASP A 93 -6.46 -11.98 -1.14
C ASP A 93 -7.04 -13.16 -0.35
N LYS A 94 -6.25 -14.21 -0.12
CA LYS A 94 -6.70 -15.36 0.68
C LYS A 94 -7.14 -14.99 2.09
N ASN A 95 -6.60 -13.91 2.66
CA ASN A 95 -6.85 -13.47 4.04
C ASN A 95 -7.73 -12.21 4.14
N ILE A 96 -8.00 -11.55 3.01
CA ILE A 96 -8.78 -10.33 2.91
C ILE A 96 -10.14 -10.65 2.29
N GLU A 97 -11.18 -10.02 2.81
CA GLU A 97 -12.54 -10.07 2.26
C GLU A 97 -12.81 -8.87 1.35
N GLN A 98 -12.38 -7.68 1.77
CA GLN A 98 -12.47 -6.45 0.99
C GLN A 98 -11.22 -5.60 1.19
N VAL A 99 -10.80 -4.91 0.15
CA VAL A 99 -9.67 -3.99 0.18
C VAL A 99 -9.98 -2.75 -0.63
N ILE A 100 -9.65 -1.60 -0.08
CA ILE A 100 -9.65 -0.30 -0.76
C ILE A 100 -8.24 0.23 -0.63
N TYR A 101 -7.69 0.77 -1.71
CA TYR A 101 -6.34 1.30 -1.65
C TYR A 101 -6.19 2.55 -2.49
N LYS A 102 -5.22 3.37 -2.07
CA LYS A 102 -4.71 4.50 -2.82
C LYS A 102 -3.20 4.52 -2.71
N VAL A 103 -2.49 4.49 -3.82
CA VAL A 103 -1.02 4.55 -3.82
C VAL A 103 -0.53 5.56 -4.84
N THR A 104 0.42 6.38 -4.44
CA THR A 104 1.16 7.28 -5.32
C THR A 104 2.54 6.72 -5.57
N CYS A 105 2.88 6.50 -6.83
CA CYS A 105 4.23 6.08 -7.23
C CYS A 105 5.22 7.22 -7.00
N LYS A 106 6.34 6.94 -6.33
CA LYS A 106 7.37 7.95 -6.06
C LYS A 106 8.08 8.46 -7.31
N LYS A 107 8.18 7.63 -8.35
CA LYS A 107 8.99 7.92 -9.55
C LYS A 107 8.27 8.81 -10.56
N CYS A 108 6.97 8.62 -10.73
CA CYS A 108 6.17 9.36 -11.69
C CYS A 108 5.07 10.22 -11.05
N SER A 109 4.98 10.24 -9.71
CA SER A 109 3.97 10.97 -8.92
C SER A 109 2.52 10.66 -9.32
N THR A 110 2.31 9.55 -10.02
CA THR A 110 1.00 9.08 -10.45
C THR A 110 0.31 8.35 -9.30
N THR A 111 -0.94 8.72 -9.03
CA THR A 111 -1.78 8.18 -7.96
C THR A 111 -2.83 7.25 -8.55
N TYR A 112 -2.88 6.04 -7.99
CA TYR A 112 -3.79 4.96 -8.36
C TYR A 112 -4.73 4.67 -7.18
N GLU A 113 -6.01 4.45 -7.45
CA GLU A 113 -7.04 4.16 -6.45
C GLU A 113 -8.03 3.10 -6.94
N ASN A 114 -8.58 2.32 -6.01
CA ASN A 114 -9.64 1.32 -6.22
C ASN A 114 -10.54 1.27 -4.99
#